data_AF-T2S8A4-F1
#
_entry.id   AF-T2S8A4-F1
#
_cell.length_a   1.000
_cell.length_b   1.000
_cell.length_c   1.000
_cell.angle_alpha   90.00
_cell.angle_beta   90.00
_cell.angle_gamma   90.00
#
_symmetry.space_group_name_H-M   'P 1'
#
loop_
_entity.id
_entity.type
_entity.pdbx_description
1 polymer ?
#
loop_
_entity_poly.entity_id
_entity_poly.type
_entity_poly.pdbx_seq_one_letter_code
_entity_poly.pdbx_strand_id
1 'polypeptide(L)'
;MDNKDLKDIAILCGTNIKTIFNTYGTSTKEVVLDIAQNNLKYLYEILQNLENDNMKDLGINIKITYKDISVNLDFKRKLACH
;
A
#
# COMPACT_ATOMS: atom_id res chain seq x y z
N MET A 1 -2.12 -15.44 -21.53
CA MET A 1 -1.59 -14.63 -20.43
C MET A 1 -1.65 -13.20 -20.88
N ASP A 2 -2.67 -12.48 -20.42
CA ASP A 2 -2.96 -11.12 -20.88
C ASP A 2 -1.73 -10.24 -20.64
N ASN A 3 -1.22 -9.66 -21.72
CA ASN A 3 -0.10 -8.72 -21.69
C ASN A 3 -0.60 -7.40 -21.11
N LYS A 4 -0.84 -7.38 -19.79
CA LYS A 4 -1.27 -6.19 -19.08
C LYS A 4 -0.07 -5.26 -18.94
N ASP A 5 -0.24 -3.99 -19.30
CA ASP A 5 0.82 -3.00 -19.25
C ASP A 5 1.37 -2.89 -17.81
N LEU A 6 2.69 -2.71 -17.66
CA LEU A 6 3.32 -2.61 -16.33
C LEU A 6 2.75 -1.45 -15.50
N LYS A 7 2.27 -0.39 -16.15
CA LYS A 7 1.58 0.72 -15.47
C LYS A 7 0.26 0.27 -14.87
N ASP A 8 -0.52 -0.53 -15.61
CA ASP A 8 -1.81 -1.04 -15.13
C ASP A 8 -1.62 -1.98 -13.94
N ILE A 9 -0.59 -2.83 -13.99
CA ILE A 9 -0.23 -3.72 -12.87
C ILE A 9 0.15 -2.90 -11.63
N ALA A 10 1.00 -1.88 -11.82
CA ALA A 10 1.41 -0.99 -10.72
C ALA A 10 0.22 -0.24 -10.10
N ILE A 11 -0.73 0.22 -10.93
CA ILE A 11 -1.94 0.90 -10.45
C ILE A 11 -2.82 -0.06 -9.64
N LEU A 12 -3.03 -1.29 -10.12
CA LEU A 12 -3.87 -2.28 -9.45
C LEU A 12 -3.34 -2.72 -8.09
N CYS A 13 -2.03 -2.70 -7.89
CA CYS A 13 -1.41 -3.00 -6.60
C CYS A 13 -1.19 -1.76 -5.71
N GLY A 14 -1.87 -0.64 -6.02
CA GLY A 14 -1.91 0.54 -5.17
C GLY A 14 -0.67 1.44 -5.25
N THR A 15 0.07 1.40 -6.36
CA THR A 15 1.25 2.26 -6.59
C THR A 15 1.24 2.84 -8.00
N ASN A 16 2.37 3.39 -8.44
CA ASN A 16 2.59 3.74 -9.84
C ASN A 16 4.05 3.43 -10.24
N ILE A 17 4.27 3.27 -11.54
CA ILE A 17 5.58 2.84 -12.05
C ILE A 17 6.71 3.83 -11.77
N LYS A 18 6.42 5.15 -11.68
CA LYS A 18 7.44 6.15 -11.31
C LYS A 18 7.85 5.99 -9.86
N THR A 19 6.92 5.72 -8.96
CA THR A 19 7.22 5.43 -7.55
C THR A 19 8.10 4.18 -7.45
N ILE A 20 7.79 3.12 -8.20
CA ILE A 20 8.63 1.91 -8.24
C ILE A 20 10.05 2.26 -8.71
N PHE A 21 10.19 3.00 -9.82
CA PHE A 21 11.50 3.42 -10.31
C PHE A 21 12.28 4.25 -9.28
N ASN A 22 11.63 5.23 -8.68
CA ASN A 22 12.27 6.14 -7.72
C ASN A 22 12.71 5.43 -6.44
N THR A 23 11.97 4.41 -6.01
CA THR A 23 12.28 3.65 -4.79
C THR A 23 13.32 2.55 -5.03
N TYR A 24 13.23 1.82 -6.15
CA TYR A 24 14.04 0.62 -6.39
C TYR A 24 15.11 0.80 -7.48
N GLY A 25 15.18 1.97 -8.12
CA GLY A 25 16.13 2.28 -9.19
C GLY A 25 15.84 1.55 -10.51
N THR A 26 14.76 0.78 -10.60
CA THR A 26 14.39 0.00 -11.77
C THR A 26 12.87 -0.23 -11.83
N SER A 27 12.37 -0.59 -13.00
CA SER A 27 10.96 -0.93 -13.23
C SER A 27 10.83 -2.05 -14.26
N THR A 28 11.76 -3.01 -14.22
CA THR A 28 11.65 -4.22 -15.02
C THR A 28 10.36 -4.97 -14.68
N LYS A 29 9.90 -5.79 -15.61
CA LYS A 29 8.66 -6.55 -15.46
C LYS A 29 8.69 -7.41 -14.19
N GLU A 30 9.81 -8.06 -13.92
CA GLU A 30 10.03 -8.92 -12.76
C GLU A 30 9.88 -8.11 -11.47
N VAL A 31 10.54 -6.95 -11.38
CA VAL A 31 10.48 -6.09 -10.19
C VAL A 31 9.08 -5.52 -9.96
N VAL A 32 8.40 -5.09 -11.02
CA VAL A 32 7.02 -4.59 -10.92
C VAL A 32 6.07 -5.69 -10.45
N LEU A 33 6.22 -6.92 -10.96
CA LEU A 33 5.42 -8.07 -10.55
C LEU A 33 5.67 -8.46 -9.10
N ASP A 34 6.93 -8.52 -8.66
CA ASP A 34 7.30 -8.84 -7.28
C ASP A 34 6.70 -7.82 -6.30
N ILE A 35 6.82 -6.52 -6.61
CA ILE A 35 6.23 -5.46 -5.80
C ILE A 35 4.70 -5.58 -5.76
N ALA A 36 4.08 -5.84 -6.91
CA ALA A 36 2.63 -6.00 -6.98
C ALA A 36 2.14 -7.19 -6.15
N GLN A 37 2.82 -8.33 -6.22
CA GLN A 37 2.51 -9.50 -5.42
C GLN A 37 2.66 -9.22 -3.92
N ASN A 38 3.74 -8.56 -3.52
CA ASN A 38 3.97 -8.19 -2.12
C ASN A 38 2.90 -7.23 -1.59
N ASN A 39 2.52 -6.21 -2.36
CA ASN A 39 1.46 -5.27 -1.97
C ASN A 39 0.10 -5.97 -1.81
N LEU A 40 -0.25 -6.86 -2.74
CA LEU A 40 -1.51 -7.61 -2.67
C LEU A 40 -1.52 -8.57 -1.48
N LYS A 41 -0.39 -9.24 -1.20
CA LYS A 41 -0.24 -10.10 -0.02
C LYS A 41 -0.42 -9.32 1.28
N TYR A 42 0.25 -8.17 1.40
CA TYR A 42 0.13 -7.30 2.57
C TYR A 42 -1.31 -6.80 2.78
N LEU A 43 -1.98 -6.40 1.70
CA LEU A 43 -3.40 -6.01 1.75
C LEU A 43 -4.27 -7.17 2.24
N TYR A 44 -4.05 -8.39 1.72
CA TYR A 44 -4.79 -9.57 2.14
C TYR A 44 -4.56 -9.88 3.63
N GLU A 45 -3.33 -9.79 4.11
CA GLU A 45 -3.00 -9.96 5.53
C GLU A 45 -3.70 -8.92 6.42
N ILE A 46 -3.74 -7.65 6.01
CA ILE A 46 -4.51 -6.60 6.72
C ILE A 46 -5.99 -6.98 6.76
N LEU A 47 -6.58 -7.37 5.62
CA LEU A 47 -8.00 -7.72 5.55
C LEU A 47 -8.32 -8.92 6.44
N GLN A 48 -7.49 -9.96 6.44
CA GLN A 48 -7.65 -11.11 7.34
C GLN A 48 -7.54 -10.71 8.81
N ASN A 49 -6.60 -9.83 9.16
CA ASN A 49 -6.47 -9.32 10.53
C ASN A 49 -7.67 -8.46 10.96
N LEU A 50 -8.34 -7.79 10.01
CA LEU A 50 -9.56 -7.01 10.25
C LEU A 50 -10.81 -7.89 10.36
N GLU A 51 -10.90 -8.97 9.58
CA GLU A 51 -12.02 -9.93 9.62
C GLU A 51 -12.02 -10.78 10.89
N ASN A 52 -10.85 -11.06 11.47
CA ASN A 52 -10.71 -11.91 12.66
C ASN A 52 -11.01 -11.18 14.00
N ASP A 53 -11.79 -10.10 13.98
CA ASP A 53 -12.44 -9.40 15.12
C ASP A 53 -11.58 -8.92 16.32
N ASN A 54 -10.26 -9.11 16.29
CA ASN A 54 -9.37 -8.68 17.38
C ASN A 54 -8.77 -7.27 17.20
N MET A 55 -8.99 -6.60 16.06
CA MET A 55 -8.58 -5.20 15.84
C MET A 55 -9.78 -4.26 15.86
N LYS A 56 -10.30 -3.97 17.06
CA LYS A 56 -11.33 -2.93 17.24
C LYS A 56 -10.84 -1.52 16.86
N ASP A 57 -9.53 -1.31 16.78
CA ASP A 57 -8.92 -0.02 16.48
C ASP A 57 -7.74 -0.17 15.51
N LEU A 58 -7.99 -0.23 14.20
CA LEU A 58 -6.94 0.01 13.21
C LEU A 58 -6.68 1.52 13.14
N GLY A 59 -5.56 1.93 13.74
CA GLY A 59 -5.01 3.29 13.64
C GLY A 59 -3.75 3.28 12.78
N ILE A 60 -3.73 4.05 11.69
CA ILE A 60 -2.53 4.30 10.89
C ILE A 60 -2.09 5.74 11.19
N ASN A 61 -0.90 5.90 11.74
CA ASN A 61 -0.26 7.20 11.90
C ASN A 61 0.86 7.35 10.86
N ILE A 62 0.81 8.40 10.05
CA ILE A 62 1.83 8.72 9.04
C ILE A 62 2.41 10.10 9.38
N LYS A 63 3.65 10.12 9.85
CA LYS A 63 4.39 11.36 10.08
C LYS A 63 5.37 11.62 8.93
N ILE A 64 5.18 12.70 8.20
CA ILE A 64 6.07 13.15 7.13
C ILE A 64 6.80 14.40 7.60
N THR A 65 8.13 14.38 7.61
CA THR A 65 8.96 15.52 8.05
C THR A 65 9.89 15.96 6.93
N TYR A 66 9.91 17.26 6.64
CA TYR A 66 10.82 17.89 5.69
C TYR A 66 11.30 19.23 6.23
N LYS A 67 12.62 19.37 6.41
CA LYS A 67 13.23 20.48 7.18
C LYS A 67 12.55 20.59 8.55
N ASP A 68 12.13 21.78 8.94
CA ASP A 68 11.47 22.05 10.23
C ASP A 68 9.95 21.88 10.18
N ILE A 69 9.40 21.36 9.07
CA ILE A 69 7.96 21.16 8.89
C ILE A 69 7.66 19.66 9.04
N SER A 70 6.70 19.36 9.90
CA SER A 70 6.23 17.99 10.13
C SER A 70 4.71 17.94 10.01
N VAL A 71 4.21 17.03 9.18
CA VAL A 71 2.78 16.76 8.99
C VAL A 71 2.49 15.39 9.58
N ASN A 72 1.50 15.33 10.46
CA ASN A 72 1.03 14.08 11.06
C ASN A 72 -0.35 13.76 10.50
N LEU A 73 -0.50 12.59 9.88
CA LEU A 73 -1.76 12.06 9.38
C LEU A 73 -2.19 10.90 10.26
N ASP A 74 -3.26 11.09 11.02
CA ASP A 74 -3.85 10.07 11.89
C ASP A 74 -5.12 9.51 11.24
N PHE A 75 -5.04 8.30 10.70
CA PHE A 75 -6.18 7.58 10.16
C PHE A 75 -6.70 6.59 11.20
N LYS A 76 -7.83 6.92 11.84
CA LYS A 76 -8.50 6.04 12.80
C LYS A 76 -9.81 5.55 12.20
N ARG A 77 -9.97 4.24 12.05
CA ARG A 77 -11.28 3.68 11.72
C ARG A 77 -12.13 3.64 12.99
N LYS A 78 -13.27 4.34 13.01
CA LYS A 78 -14.37 4.02 13.93
C LYS A 78 -15.30 3.05 13.22
N LEU A 79 -15.36 1.80 13.69
CA LEU A 79 -16.47 0.93 13.35
C LEU A 79 -17.71 1.49 14.05
N ALA A 80 -18.60 2.13 13.29
CA ALA A 80 -19.93 2.45 13.79
C ALA A 80 -20.69 1.13 13.94
N CYS A 81 -20.79 0.62 15.16
CA CYS A 81 -21.73 -0.44 15.48
C CYS A 81 -23.15 0.09 15.24
N HIS A 82 -23.87 -0.54 14.31
CA HIS A 82 -25.33 -0.65 14.33
C HIS A 82 -25.68 -2.13 14.27
#